data_AF-A0A9W8U8V3-F1
#
_entry.id   AF-A0A9W8U8V3-F1
#
_cell.length_a   1.000
_cell.length_b   1.000
_cell.length_c   1.000
_cell.angle_alpha   90.00
_cell.angle_beta   90.00
_cell.angle_gamma   90.00
#
_symmetry.space_group_name_H-M   'P 1'
#
loop_
_entity.id
_entity.type
_entity.pdbx_description
1 polymer ?
#
loop_
_entity_poly.entity_id
_entity_poly.type
_entity_poly.pdbx_seq_one_letter_code
_entity_poly.pdbx_strand_id
1 'polypeptide(L)'
;MLSNGAERLKNRKPIKKPTPAYLPGPGSVLTVDKTLYSNIRDAERELIEEFTLPIRSGKAWKAPAGSIVKISTPEGPQVGDLNIWNAHNPRERFWASRTKQLHASHVSTYDRLWSNLPYMRPLATIITDSLDWYGVDEHGGRVHDLLGTRCDPYINTVLSGGQYNFQCHSNLTRAVLPFGLIEQDVHDVINIFQVTGLDEEGRYFMNPCPAEKGDHIEFLAEQDLLMALSTCPGGDLSLWGFGEDSEEEMIKCCRPLKVEVYRLKDETFLQKSGWKPAEVSGYSGRHGMDVPLGENREEKA
;
A
#
# COMPACT_ATOMS: atom_id res chain seq x y z
N MET A 1 33.97 22.31 21.95
CA MET A 1 33.91 22.69 20.51
C MET A 1 32.48 22.54 20.00
N LEU A 2 31.57 23.38 20.50
CA LEU A 2 30.23 23.61 19.96
C LEU A 2 30.34 24.94 19.18
N SER A 3 29.88 25.17 17.95
CA SER A 3 29.11 24.37 16.99
C SER A 3 29.39 24.92 15.58
N ASN A 4 30.00 24.13 14.68
CA ASN A 4 30.17 24.56 13.27
C ASN A 4 28.84 24.56 12.50
N GLY A 5 27.77 24.02 13.08
CA GLY A 5 26.48 23.82 12.42
C GLY A 5 25.74 25.12 12.10
N ALA A 6 25.70 26.06 13.06
CA ALA A 6 25.07 27.36 12.85
C ALA A 6 25.78 28.17 11.75
N GLU A 7 27.11 28.14 11.77
CA GLU A 7 27.93 28.76 10.73
C GLU A 7 27.74 28.09 9.36
N ARG A 8 27.71 26.75 9.30
CA ARG A 8 27.41 26.00 8.07
C ARG A 8 26.00 26.26 7.54
N LEU A 9 25.00 26.44 8.41
CA LEU A 9 23.65 26.79 8.01
C LEU A 9 23.60 28.22 7.46
N LYS A 10 24.24 29.17 8.14
CA LYS A 10 24.38 30.56 7.66
C LYS A 10 25.10 30.63 6.32
N ASN A 11 26.13 29.81 6.13
CA ASN A 11 26.93 29.75 4.91
C ASN A 11 26.35 28.78 3.86
N ARG A 12 25.17 28.19 4.09
CA ARG A 12 24.53 27.27 3.14
C ARG A 12 24.13 28.04 1.90
N LYS A 13 24.77 27.72 0.77
CA LYS A 13 24.37 28.25 -0.54
C LYS A 13 22.93 27.83 -0.87
N PRO A 14 22.18 28.63 -1.65
CA PRO A 14 20.85 28.28 -2.12
C PRO A 14 20.84 26.88 -2.75
N ILE A 15 19.92 26.03 -2.29
CA ILE A 15 19.72 24.69 -2.83
C ILE A 15 18.82 24.83 -4.07
N LYS A 16 19.27 24.31 -5.21
CA LYS A 16 18.43 24.25 -6.42
C LYS A 16 17.23 23.33 -6.16
N LYS A 17 16.07 23.68 -6.73
CA LYS A 17 14.88 22.82 -6.64
C LYS A 17 15.23 21.40 -7.10
N PRO A 18 15.08 20.38 -6.25
CA PRO A 18 15.41 19.01 -6.63
C PRO A 18 14.40 18.46 -7.63
N THR A 19 14.85 17.50 -8.44
CA THR A 19 14.00 16.70 -9.33
C THR A 19 13.71 15.36 -8.65
N PRO A 20 12.49 14.81 -8.73
CA PRO A 20 12.20 13.46 -8.24
C PRO A 20 13.13 12.41 -8.86
N ALA A 21 13.53 11.43 -8.07
CA ALA A 21 14.54 10.43 -8.47
C ALA A 21 14.02 9.39 -9.48
N TYR A 22 12.71 9.10 -9.47
CA TYR A 22 12.09 8.02 -10.24
C TYR A 22 10.97 8.58 -11.12
N LEU A 23 11.32 9.33 -12.16
CA LEU A 23 10.34 9.78 -13.16
C LEU A 23 10.23 8.74 -14.29
N PRO A 24 9.02 8.39 -14.74
CA PRO A 24 8.86 7.46 -15.84
C PRO A 24 9.36 8.07 -17.16
N GLY A 25 10.28 7.37 -17.83
CA GLY A 25 10.66 7.65 -19.22
C GLY A 25 9.84 6.83 -20.23
N PRO A 26 10.04 7.05 -21.54
CA PRO A 26 9.42 6.21 -22.58
C PRO A 26 9.70 4.72 -22.37
N GLY A 27 8.65 3.90 -22.32
CA GLY A 27 8.75 2.46 -22.08
C GLY A 27 9.05 2.05 -20.64
N SER A 28 8.96 2.98 -19.68
CA SER A 28 9.22 2.68 -18.27
C SER A 28 8.23 1.66 -17.69
N VAL A 29 8.77 0.70 -16.94
CA VAL A 29 7.98 -0.27 -16.16
C VAL A 29 7.20 0.36 -15.01
N LEU A 30 7.48 1.63 -14.68
CA LEU A 30 6.75 2.41 -13.67
C LEU A 30 5.38 2.85 -14.17
N THR A 31 5.17 2.88 -15.49
CA THR A 31 3.88 3.15 -16.11
C THR A 31 3.27 1.89 -16.69
N VAL A 32 1.94 1.87 -16.74
CA VAL A 32 1.19 0.85 -17.48
C VAL A 32 0.76 1.38 -18.84
N ASP A 33 0.44 0.45 -19.74
CA ASP A 33 -0.35 0.76 -20.92
C ASP A 33 -1.78 1.10 -20.45
N LYS A 34 -2.09 2.40 -20.36
CA LYS A 34 -3.37 2.87 -19.86
C LYS A 34 -4.54 2.33 -20.68
N THR A 35 -4.38 2.16 -21.99
CA THR A 35 -5.44 1.63 -22.86
C THR A 35 -5.71 0.18 -22.52
N LEU A 36 -4.65 -0.64 -22.43
CA LEU A 36 -4.77 -2.04 -22.02
C LEU A 36 -5.46 -2.19 -20.65
N TYR A 37 -4.99 -1.46 -19.64
CA TYR A 37 -5.53 -1.58 -18.28
C TYR A 37 -6.96 -1.03 -18.15
N SER A 38 -7.33 -0.03 -18.94
CA SER A 38 -8.72 0.44 -19.03
C SER A 38 -9.62 -0.60 -19.70
N ASN A 39 -9.13 -1.26 -20.75
CA ASN A 39 -9.86 -2.36 -21.39
C ASN A 39 -10.05 -3.56 -20.43
N ILE A 40 -9.05 -3.86 -19.58
CA ILE A 40 -9.18 -4.89 -18.53
C ILE A 40 -10.25 -4.49 -17.50
N ARG A 41 -10.24 -3.24 -17.06
CA ARG A 41 -11.25 -2.70 -16.13
C ARG A 41 -12.67 -2.83 -16.68
N ASP A 42 -12.85 -2.50 -17.96
CA ASP A 42 -14.16 -2.42 -18.61
C ASP A 42 -14.65 -3.77 -19.19
N ALA A 43 -13.81 -4.81 -19.15
CA ALA A 43 -14.15 -6.12 -19.68
C ALA A 43 -15.25 -6.82 -18.85
N GLU A 44 -16.04 -7.68 -19.50
CA GLU A 44 -17.04 -8.49 -18.81
C GLU A 44 -16.38 -9.40 -17.77
N ARG A 45 -16.92 -9.36 -16.55
CA ARG A 45 -16.37 -10.05 -15.38
C ARG A 45 -17.44 -10.88 -14.66
N GLU A 46 -17.01 -11.97 -14.05
CA GLU A 46 -17.84 -12.87 -13.25
C GLU A 46 -17.33 -12.86 -11.81
N LEU A 47 -18.24 -12.67 -10.85
CA LEU A 47 -17.93 -12.70 -9.42
C LEU A 47 -17.61 -14.15 -9.00
N ILE A 48 -16.47 -14.35 -8.34
CA ILE A 48 -16.02 -15.66 -7.88
C ILE A 48 -15.92 -15.77 -6.35
N GLU A 49 -15.76 -14.65 -5.65
CA GLU A 49 -15.79 -14.59 -4.19
C GLU A 49 -16.32 -13.23 -3.73
N GLU A 50 -17.19 -13.21 -2.71
CA GLU A 50 -17.55 -11.97 -2.02
C GLU A 50 -17.64 -12.20 -0.51
N PHE A 51 -17.35 -11.15 0.25
CA PHE A 51 -17.61 -11.11 1.68
C PHE A 51 -17.57 -9.69 2.22
N THR A 52 -18.26 -9.48 3.33
CA THR A 52 -18.19 -8.25 4.12
C THR A 52 -17.32 -8.50 5.34
N LEU A 53 -16.29 -7.69 5.54
CA LEU A 53 -15.47 -7.70 6.75
C LEU A 53 -16.20 -6.91 7.85
N PRO A 54 -16.49 -7.51 9.01
CA PRO A 54 -17.00 -6.78 10.16
C PRO A 54 -16.04 -5.68 10.61
N ILE A 55 -16.53 -4.71 11.37
CA ILE A 55 -15.68 -3.71 12.02
C ILE A 55 -14.60 -4.36 12.90
N ARG A 56 -13.44 -3.71 13.03
CA ARG A 56 -12.35 -4.12 13.94
C ARG A 56 -11.88 -5.57 13.74
N SER A 57 -11.89 -6.03 12.49
CA SER A 57 -11.59 -7.42 12.15
C SER A 57 -10.67 -7.51 10.93
N GLY A 58 -10.13 -8.70 10.69
CA GLY A 58 -9.28 -8.97 9.53
C GLY A 58 -9.66 -10.26 8.84
N LYS A 59 -9.55 -10.30 7.51
CA LYS A 59 -9.72 -11.52 6.72
C LYS A 59 -8.71 -11.56 5.58
N ALA A 60 -8.17 -12.75 5.32
CA ALA A 60 -7.30 -13.02 4.19
C ALA A 60 -8.00 -13.91 3.15
N TRP A 61 -7.66 -13.73 1.89
CA TRP A 61 -8.24 -14.43 0.74
C TRP A 61 -7.21 -14.54 -0.41
N LYS A 62 -7.48 -15.43 -1.36
CA LYS A 62 -6.65 -15.58 -2.56
C LYS A 62 -7.25 -14.80 -3.73
N ALA A 63 -6.41 -14.16 -4.51
CA ALA A 63 -6.79 -13.52 -5.78
C ALA A 63 -5.90 -14.08 -6.90
N PRO A 64 -6.43 -14.93 -7.80
CA PRO A 64 -5.65 -15.48 -8.92
C PRO A 64 -5.07 -14.37 -9.82
N ALA A 65 -3.95 -14.63 -10.48
CA ALA A 65 -3.38 -13.71 -11.46
C ALA A 65 -4.41 -13.36 -12.55
N GLY A 66 -4.52 -12.07 -12.87
CA GLY A 66 -5.49 -11.55 -13.83
C GLY A 66 -6.90 -11.34 -13.28
N SER A 67 -7.17 -11.74 -12.02
CA SER A 67 -8.44 -11.41 -11.35
C SER A 67 -8.49 -9.93 -10.96
N ILE A 68 -9.70 -9.41 -10.79
CA ILE A 68 -9.97 -8.06 -10.32
C ILE A 68 -10.48 -8.14 -8.88
N VAL A 69 -9.83 -7.44 -7.97
CA VAL A 69 -10.25 -7.33 -6.56
C VAL A 69 -10.82 -5.95 -6.34
N LYS A 70 -12.10 -5.87 -5.95
CA LYS A 70 -12.77 -4.64 -5.56
C LYS A 70 -12.91 -4.59 -4.05
N ILE A 71 -12.52 -3.47 -3.45
CA ILE A 71 -12.75 -3.18 -2.03
C ILE A 71 -13.63 -1.93 -1.96
N SER A 72 -14.71 -1.97 -1.19
CA SER A 72 -15.71 -0.90 -1.15
C SER A 72 -16.24 -0.60 0.25
N THR A 73 -16.88 0.56 0.39
CA THR A 73 -17.50 1.11 1.60
C THR A 73 -19.03 0.92 1.57
N PRO A 74 -19.57 -0.28 1.88
CA PRO A 74 -21.00 -0.58 1.70
C PRO A 74 -21.94 0.25 2.58
N GLU A 75 -21.44 0.81 3.70
CA GLU A 75 -22.24 1.53 4.69
C GLU A 75 -21.77 2.98 4.92
N GLY A 76 -20.78 3.44 4.13
CA GLY A 76 -20.14 4.75 4.31
C GLY A 76 -18.67 4.63 4.74
N PRO A 77 -18.06 5.73 5.21
CA PRO A 77 -16.61 5.83 5.31
C PRO A 77 -16.01 4.86 6.33
N GLN A 78 -14.96 4.17 5.90
CA GLN A 78 -14.15 3.28 6.72
C GLN A 78 -12.77 3.15 6.08
N VAL A 79 -11.71 3.31 6.86
CA VAL A 79 -10.34 3.06 6.42
C VAL A 79 -10.00 1.56 6.47
N GLY A 80 -9.24 1.08 5.49
CA GLY A 80 -8.76 -0.29 5.45
C GLY A 80 -7.24 -0.39 5.40
N ASP A 81 -6.67 -1.34 6.14
CA ASP A 81 -5.25 -1.66 6.11
C ASP A 81 -5.05 -2.94 5.29
N LEU A 82 -4.39 -2.84 4.14
CA LEU A 82 -4.22 -3.97 3.21
C LEU A 82 -2.76 -4.44 3.15
N ASN A 83 -2.56 -5.75 3.28
CA ASN A 83 -1.31 -6.44 2.99
C ASN A 83 -1.49 -7.39 1.79
N ILE A 84 -0.39 -7.58 1.04
CA ILE A 84 -0.38 -8.36 -0.19
C ILE A 84 0.89 -9.21 -0.23
N TRP A 85 0.73 -10.51 -0.46
CA TRP A 85 1.80 -11.47 -0.66
C TRP A 85 1.61 -12.17 -2.01
N ASN A 86 2.69 -12.72 -2.55
CA ASN A 86 2.57 -13.76 -3.56
C ASN A 86 1.95 -15.02 -2.90
N ALA A 87 0.89 -15.57 -3.50
CA ALA A 87 0.13 -16.70 -2.95
C ALA A 87 0.96 -17.98 -2.78
N HIS A 88 2.03 -18.13 -3.56
CA HIS A 88 2.89 -19.31 -3.59
C HIS A 88 4.23 -19.09 -2.87
N ASN A 89 4.52 -17.85 -2.45
CA ASN A 89 5.75 -17.50 -1.75
C ASN A 89 5.56 -16.25 -0.86
N PRO A 90 5.22 -16.40 0.43
CA PRO A 90 4.97 -15.28 1.34
C PRO A 90 6.24 -14.46 1.67
N ARG A 91 7.42 -14.88 1.24
CA ARG A 91 8.61 -14.04 1.31
C ARG A 91 8.54 -12.87 0.32
N GLU A 92 7.84 -13.07 -0.80
CA GLU A 92 7.49 -12.01 -1.74
C GLU A 92 6.21 -11.32 -1.28
N ARG A 93 6.34 -10.06 -0.88
CA ARG A 93 5.25 -9.27 -0.29
C ARG A 93 5.38 -7.80 -0.65
N PHE A 94 4.29 -7.07 -0.47
CA PHE A 94 4.22 -5.66 -0.76
C PHE A 94 5.28 -4.85 0.01
N TRP A 95 5.84 -3.85 -0.67
CA TRP A 95 6.83 -2.95 -0.12
C TRP A 95 6.40 -1.49 -0.26
N ALA A 96 5.71 -0.97 0.77
CA ALA A 96 5.18 0.38 0.82
C ALA A 96 6.25 1.46 0.54
N SER A 97 7.39 1.38 1.22
CA SER A 97 8.47 2.37 1.07
C SER A 97 9.03 2.46 -0.36
N ARG A 98 9.21 1.32 -1.03
CA ARG A 98 9.68 1.32 -2.43
C ARG A 98 8.60 1.77 -3.38
N THR A 99 7.36 1.34 -3.17
CA THR A 99 6.21 1.82 -3.96
C THR A 99 6.09 3.34 -3.87
N LYS A 100 6.28 3.91 -2.68
CA LYS A 100 6.32 5.36 -2.46
C LYS A 100 7.45 6.06 -3.19
N GLN A 101 8.64 5.46 -3.23
CA GLN A 101 9.76 6.02 -3.99
C GLN A 101 9.51 6.01 -5.50
N LEU A 102 8.85 4.97 -6.01
CA LEU A 102 8.60 4.80 -7.44
C LEU A 102 7.42 5.62 -7.95
N HIS A 103 6.43 5.89 -7.10
CA HIS A 103 5.22 6.64 -7.45
C HIS A 103 5.12 7.95 -6.66
N ALA A 104 4.46 7.91 -5.50
CA ALA A 104 4.26 9.05 -4.61
C ALA A 104 3.92 8.58 -3.18
N SER A 105 3.72 9.53 -2.25
CA SER A 105 3.27 9.21 -0.88
C SER A 105 1.93 8.48 -0.82
N HIS A 106 1.11 8.65 -1.87
CA HIS A 106 -0.21 8.07 -2.02
C HIS A 106 -0.34 7.52 -3.44
N VAL A 107 -1.20 6.53 -3.63
CA VAL A 107 -1.34 5.82 -4.91
C VAL A 107 -2.79 5.86 -5.40
N SER A 108 -2.98 5.91 -6.71
CA SER A 108 -4.30 5.91 -7.34
C SER A 108 -4.27 5.10 -8.63
N THR A 109 -5.30 5.24 -9.46
CA THR A 109 -5.45 4.53 -10.73
C THR A 109 -4.17 4.57 -11.57
N TYR A 110 -3.79 3.39 -12.07
CA TYR A 110 -2.58 3.06 -12.82
C TYR A 110 -1.28 2.91 -12.02
N ASP A 111 -1.28 3.23 -10.73
CA ASP A 111 -0.13 2.93 -9.88
C ASP A 111 -0.02 1.44 -9.57
N ARG A 112 1.21 0.98 -9.48
CA ARG A 112 1.59 -0.41 -9.23
C ARG A 112 2.06 -0.60 -7.79
N LEU A 113 1.58 -1.64 -7.12
CA LEU A 113 2.04 -2.04 -5.80
C LEU A 113 3.20 -3.04 -5.94
N TRP A 114 4.41 -2.63 -5.54
CA TRP A 114 5.65 -3.37 -5.82
C TRP A 114 6.02 -4.33 -4.69
N SER A 115 6.56 -5.50 -5.04
CA SER A 115 7.12 -6.46 -4.09
C SER A 115 8.49 -6.06 -3.55
N ASN A 116 8.84 -6.62 -2.40
CA ASN A 116 10.13 -6.46 -1.73
C ASN A 116 11.29 -7.13 -2.49
N LEU A 117 12.52 -6.82 -2.04
CA LEU A 117 13.73 -7.51 -2.50
C LEU A 117 13.75 -8.98 -2.01
N PRO A 118 14.28 -9.92 -2.82
CA PRO A 118 14.92 -9.72 -4.13
C PRO A 118 13.97 -9.74 -5.33
N TYR A 119 12.65 -9.76 -5.12
CA TYR A 119 11.66 -10.01 -6.16
C TYR A 119 11.40 -8.79 -7.05
N MET A 120 11.10 -7.63 -6.45
CA MET A 120 10.99 -6.33 -7.13
C MET A 120 10.18 -6.34 -8.43
N ARG A 121 8.91 -6.71 -8.34
CA ARG A 121 7.94 -6.67 -9.44
C ARG A 121 6.56 -6.21 -8.96
N PRO A 122 5.66 -5.79 -9.86
CA PRO A 122 4.27 -5.49 -9.50
C PRO A 122 3.56 -6.74 -8.97
N LEU A 123 2.91 -6.61 -7.81
CA LEU A 123 1.97 -7.59 -7.26
C LEU A 123 0.54 -7.28 -7.69
N ALA A 124 0.18 -6.01 -7.68
CA ALA A 124 -1.14 -5.53 -8.10
C ALA A 124 -1.02 -4.16 -8.76
N THR A 125 -2.00 -3.82 -9.59
CA THR A 125 -2.14 -2.49 -10.21
C THR A 125 -3.53 -1.94 -9.92
N ILE A 126 -3.63 -0.70 -9.47
CA ILE A 126 -4.93 -0.03 -9.28
C ILE A 126 -5.50 0.28 -10.66
N ILE A 127 -6.73 -0.17 -10.94
CA ILE A 127 -7.42 0.05 -12.22
C ILE A 127 -8.61 0.99 -12.10
N THR A 128 -9.11 1.17 -10.88
CA THR A 128 -10.19 2.11 -10.54
C THR A 128 -9.97 2.65 -9.14
N ASP A 129 -10.15 3.95 -8.96
CA ASP A 129 -10.20 4.64 -7.68
C ASP A 129 -11.34 5.64 -7.76
N SER A 130 -12.42 5.43 -6.99
CA SER A 130 -13.56 6.35 -7.00
C SER A 130 -13.32 7.65 -6.21
N LEU A 131 -12.20 7.74 -5.49
CA LEU A 131 -11.77 8.90 -4.72
C LEU A 131 -10.64 9.69 -5.38
N ASP A 132 -10.33 9.39 -6.65
CA ASP A 132 -9.28 10.08 -7.41
C ASP A 132 -9.50 11.60 -7.50
N TRP A 133 -10.76 12.04 -7.43
CA TRP A 133 -11.18 13.43 -7.39
C TRP A 133 -10.66 14.20 -6.17
N TYR A 134 -10.31 13.52 -5.08
CA TYR A 134 -9.84 14.15 -3.85
C TYR A 134 -8.56 14.96 -4.07
N GLY A 135 -7.66 14.46 -4.93
CA GLY A 135 -6.44 15.16 -5.30
C GLY A 135 -5.54 15.46 -4.09
N VAL A 136 -5.39 16.75 -3.77
CA VAL A 136 -4.57 17.26 -2.65
C VAL A 136 -5.37 18.31 -1.92
N ASP A 137 -5.54 18.15 -0.61
CA ASP A 137 -6.15 19.17 0.22
C ASP A 137 -5.19 20.34 0.50
N GLU A 138 -5.71 21.42 1.10
CA GLU A 138 -4.96 22.63 1.46
C GLU A 138 -3.83 22.41 2.48
N HIS A 139 -3.82 21.26 3.16
CA HIS A 139 -2.82 20.85 4.14
C HIS A 139 -1.84 19.80 3.58
N GLY A 140 -1.96 19.47 2.29
CA GLY A 140 -1.12 18.47 1.63
C GLY A 140 -1.59 17.02 1.79
N GLY A 141 -2.80 16.82 2.33
CA GLY A 141 -3.43 15.53 2.52
C GLY A 141 -3.91 14.90 1.22
N ARG A 142 -3.87 13.58 1.14
CA ARG A 142 -4.28 12.77 -0.03
C ARG A 142 -4.85 11.42 0.43
N VAL A 143 -5.60 10.72 -0.43
CA VAL A 143 -6.19 9.40 -0.11
C VAL A 143 -5.27 8.26 -0.54
N HIS A 144 -5.33 7.10 0.13
CA HIS A 144 -4.61 5.84 -0.20
C HIS A 144 -3.10 5.91 0.12
N ASP A 145 -2.79 5.94 1.41
CA ASP A 145 -1.48 6.31 1.93
C ASP A 145 -0.43 5.18 1.99
N LEU A 146 0.84 5.57 1.76
CA LEU A 146 2.09 4.80 1.91
C LEU A 146 3.12 5.44 2.89
N LEU A 147 2.73 6.48 3.62
CA LEU A 147 3.51 7.14 4.67
C LEU A 147 3.42 6.36 5.98
N GLY A 148 2.21 5.95 6.35
CA GLY A 148 1.93 5.16 7.55
C GLY A 148 2.43 3.73 7.49
N THR A 149 2.36 3.04 8.62
CA THR A 149 2.67 1.62 8.76
C THR A 149 1.39 0.80 8.89
N ARG A 150 0.74 0.89 10.06
CA ARG A 150 -0.55 0.34 10.49
C ARG A 150 -0.72 0.66 11.97
N CYS A 151 -1.95 0.77 12.46
CA CYS A 151 -2.14 0.82 13.91
C CYS A 151 -1.76 -0.53 14.54
N ASP A 152 -1.10 -0.51 15.70
CA ASP A 152 -0.54 -1.71 16.33
C ASP A 152 -0.61 -1.67 17.88
N PRO A 153 -0.74 -2.85 18.53
CA PRO A 153 -0.84 -2.94 19.99
C PRO A 153 0.39 -2.44 20.71
N TYR A 154 1.58 -2.54 20.09
CA TYR A 154 2.84 -2.20 20.72
C TYR A 154 2.97 -0.69 20.91
N ILE A 155 2.70 0.10 19.87
CA ILE A 155 2.74 1.55 19.99
C ILE A 155 1.62 2.06 20.90
N ASN A 156 0.44 1.43 20.88
CA ASN A 156 -0.62 1.77 21.84
C ASN A 156 -0.15 1.55 23.27
N THR A 157 0.43 0.38 23.59
CA THR A 157 0.97 0.11 24.92
C THR A 157 2.08 1.08 25.31
N VAL A 158 2.98 1.44 24.38
CA VAL A 158 4.06 2.42 24.65
C VAL A 158 3.50 3.81 24.96
N LEU A 159 2.44 4.24 24.28
CA LEU A 159 1.90 5.60 24.39
C LEU A 159 0.84 5.77 25.48
N SER A 160 0.01 4.76 25.72
CA SER A 160 -1.12 4.82 26.66
C SER A 160 -0.98 3.89 27.87
N GLY A 161 -0.11 2.89 27.80
CA GLY A 161 -0.06 1.79 28.78
C GLY A 161 -1.19 0.75 28.61
N GLY A 162 -2.16 1.00 27.72
CA GLY A 162 -3.31 0.13 27.47
C GLY A 162 -2.97 -1.15 26.71
N GLN A 163 -3.86 -2.13 26.82
CA GLN A 163 -3.79 -3.41 26.08
C GLN A 163 -5.01 -3.53 25.17
N TYR A 164 -4.79 -3.44 23.86
CA TYR A 164 -5.86 -3.53 22.88
C TYR A 164 -5.48 -4.42 21.70
N ASN A 165 -6.32 -5.42 21.42
CA ASN A 165 -5.98 -6.53 20.52
C ASN A 165 -6.68 -6.46 19.15
N PHE A 166 -7.40 -5.38 18.85
CA PHE A 166 -8.19 -5.24 17.61
C PHE A 166 -7.68 -4.15 16.66
N GLN A 167 -6.43 -3.74 16.86
CA GLN A 167 -5.68 -2.93 15.89
C GLN A 167 -5.34 -3.72 14.62
N CYS A 168 -5.09 -2.98 13.55
CA CYS A 168 -4.85 -3.54 12.22
C CYS A 168 -3.74 -4.57 12.20
N HIS A 169 -2.65 -4.33 12.93
CA HIS A 169 -1.59 -5.33 13.05
C HIS A 169 -2.09 -6.66 13.61
N SER A 170 -2.82 -6.65 14.73
CA SER A 170 -3.38 -7.87 15.33
C SER A 170 -4.46 -8.52 14.44
N ASN A 171 -5.28 -7.71 13.77
CA ASN A 171 -6.30 -8.18 12.85
C ASN A 171 -5.68 -8.92 11.65
N LEU A 172 -4.64 -8.34 11.04
CA LEU A 172 -3.89 -8.94 9.93
C LEU A 172 -3.16 -10.19 10.38
N THR A 173 -2.49 -10.17 11.55
CA THR A 173 -1.83 -11.34 12.11
C THR A 173 -2.81 -12.50 12.23
N ARG A 174 -3.98 -12.30 12.86
CA ARG A 174 -5.01 -13.36 12.96
C ARG A 174 -5.53 -13.81 11.60
N ALA A 175 -5.71 -12.88 10.66
CA ALA A 175 -6.26 -13.17 9.34
C ALA A 175 -5.38 -14.13 8.53
N VAL A 176 -4.06 -14.06 8.69
CA VAL A 176 -3.11 -14.84 7.88
C VAL A 176 -2.69 -16.17 8.51
N LEU A 177 -2.97 -16.41 9.80
CA LEU A 177 -2.68 -17.69 10.47
C LEU A 177 -3.22 -18.91 9.72
N PRO A 178 -4.46 -18.92 9.18
CA PRO A 178 -4.98 -20.07 8.43
C PRO A 178 -4.20 -20.39 7.14
N PHE A 179 -3.40 -19.43 6.65
CA PHE A 179 -2.56 -19.58 5.46
C PHE A 179 -1.11 -19.95 5.80
N GLY A 180 -0.81 -20.22 7.08
CA GLY A 180 0.51 -20.63 7.55
C GLY A 180 1.51 -19.51 7.74
N LEU A 181 1.06 -18.25 7.68
CA LEU A 181 1.87 -17.07 7.97
C LEU A 181 1.78 -16.73 9.47
N ILE A 182 2.75 -15.96 9.94
CA ILE A 182 2.84 -15.51 11.32
C ILE A 182 2.90 -13.98 11.40
N GLU A 183 2.91 -13.44 12.62
CA GLU A 183 2.96 -11.99 12.87
C GLU A 183 4.10 -11.28 12.13
N GLN A 184 5.27 -11.92 12.01
CA GLN A 184 6.45 -11.38 11.33
C GLN A 184 6.29 -11.25 9.82
N ASP A 185 5.29 -11.91 9.22
CA ASP A 185 4.98 -11.80 7.80
C ASP A 185 4.10 -10.58 7.49
N VAL A 186 3.40 -10.04 8.50
CA VAL A 186 2.65 -8.78 8.41
C VAL A 186 3.63 -7.62 8.21
N HIS A 187 3.30 -6.73 7.28
CA HIS A 187 4.19 -5.68 6.82
C HIS A 187 3.44 -4.35 6.72
N ASP A 188 4.17 -3.28 6.42
CA ASP A 188 3.57 -1.95 6.23
C ASP A 188 2.53 -2.01 5.12
N VAL A 189 1.38 -1.41 5.40
CA VAL A 189 0.16 -1.57 4.60
C VAL A 189 0.09 -0.54 3.48
N ILE A 190 -0.85 -0.75 2.56
CA ILE A 190 -1.51 0.37 1.89
C ILE A 190 -2.75 0.73 2.72
N ASN A 191 -2.85 1.98 3.15
CA ASN A 191 -3.98 2.47 3.93
C ASN A 191 -5.07 2.98 2.98
N ILE A 192 -5.96 2.08 2.56
CA ILE A 192 -7.01 2.43 1.60
C ILE A 192 -8.10 3.30 2.24
N PHE A 193 -8.59 4.28 1.48
CA PHE A 193 -9.55 5.31 1.91
C PHE A 193 -9.05 6.28 2.98
N GLN A 194 -7.86 6.07 3.55
CA GLN A 194 -7.28 6.96 4.55
C GLN A 194 -6.76 8.25 3.91
N VAL A 195 -7.05 9.40 4.52
CA VAL A 195 -6.40 10.67 4.19
C VAL A 195 -5.25 10.95 5.14
N THR A 196 -4.06 11.19 4.60
CA THR A 196 -2.88 11.53 5.40
C THR A 196 -1.98 12.51 4.69
N GLY A 197 -1.07 13.12 5.44
CA GLY A 197 -0.03 13.98 4.89
C GLY A 197 1.08 14.24 5.91
N LEU A 198 1.96 15.18 5.57
CA LEU A 198 2.98 15.69 6.48
C LEU A 198 2.76 17.20 6.67
N ASP A 199 2.75 17.67 7.91
CA ASP A 199 2.64 19.09 8.20
C ASP A 199 3.91 19.89 7.84
N GLU A 200 3.92 21.18 8.13
CA GLU A 200 5.03 22.09 7.81
C GLU A 200 6.34 21.71 8.53
N GLU A 201 6.25 21.00 9.66
CA GLU A 201 7.39 20.44 10.38
C GLU A 201 7.78 19.02 9.90
N GLY A 202 7.03 18.45 8.97
CA GLY A 202 7.25 17.11 8.43
C GLY A 202 6.69 15.97 9.29
N ARG A 203 5.72 16.24 10.17
CA ARG A 203 5.08 15.26 11.05
C ARG A 203 3.83 14.68 10.41
N TYR A 204 3.56 13.40 10.66
CA TYR A 204 2.42 12.68 10.11
C TYR A 204 1.09 13.16 10.71
N PHE A 205 0.11 13.41 9.85
CA PHE A 205 -1.27 13.69 10.26
C PHE A 205 -2.27 12.79 9.53
N MET A 206 -3.48 12.71 10.07
CA MET A 206 -4.60 11.97 9.50
C MET A 206 -5.83 12.87 9.46
N ASN A 207 -6.62 12.76 8.39
CA ASN A 207 -7.90 13.46 8.21
C ASN A 207 -9.05 12.44 8.06
N PRO A 208 -10.30 12.86 8.30
CA PRO A 208 -11.46 12.01 8.08
C PRO A 208 -11.53 11.48 6.65
N CYS A 209 -11.85 10.19 6.52
CA CYS A 209 -12.05 9.51 5.24
C CYS A 209 -13.20 10.17 4.46
N PRO A 210 -12.98 10.58 3.19
CA PRO A 210 -13.98 11.27 2.38
C PRO A 210 -14.97 10.32 1.71
N ALA A 211 -14.80 9.00 1.90
CA ALA A 211 -15.61 8.00 1.22
C ALA A 211 -17.08 8.09 1.61
N GLU A 212 -17.94 7.96 0.62
CA GLU A 212 -19.37 7.76 0.79
C GLU A 212 -19.74 6.28 0.64
N LYS A 213 -21.02 5.98 0.77
CA LYS A 213 -21.54 4.63 0.54
C LYS A 213 -21.35 4.24 -0.93
N GLY A 214 -20.60 3.17 -1.16
CA GLY A 214 -20.35 2.61 -2.49
C GLY A 214 -19.06 3.06 -3.16
N ASP A 215 -18.31 3.97 -2.54
CA ASP A 215 -16.94 4.25 -2.95
C ASP A 215 -16.07 2.99 -2.88
N HIS A 216 -15.09 2.92 -3.76
CA HIS A 216 -14.32 1.72 -3.98
C HIS A 216 -12.98 1.97 -4.67
N ILE A 217 -12.09 1.02 -4.47
CA ILE A 217 -10.83 0.88 -5.19
C ILE A 217 -10.78 -0.53 -5.79
N GLU A 218 -10.31 -0.65 -7.04
CA GLU A 218 -10.16 -1.92 -7.73
C GLU A 218 -8.71 -2.16 -8.14
N PHE A 219 -8.27 -3.40 -7.97
CA PHE A 219 -6.92 -3.85 -8.30
C PHE A 219 -7.00 -4.98 -9.34
N LEU A 220 -6.16 -4.91 -10.37
CA LEU A 220 -5.77 -6.08 -11.14
C LEU A 220 -4.67 -6.83 -10.37
N ALA A 221 -4.89 -8.11 -10.09
CA ALA A 221 -3.87 -9.00 -9.53
C ALA A 221 -2.82 -9.33 -10.61
N GLU A 222 -1.60 -8.80 -10.47
CA GLU A 222 -0.52 -9.02 -11.45
C GLU A 222 0.13 -10.40 -11.30
N GLN A 223 -0.06 -11.03 -10.14
CA GLN A 223 0.42 -12.36 -9.78
C GLN A 223 -0.73 -13.12 -9.10
N ASP A 224 -0.55 -14.41 -8.80
CA ASP A 224 -1.41 -15.05 -7.80
C ASP A 224 -1.10 -14.43 -6.44
N LEU A 225 -2.10 -13.83 -5.80
CA LEU A 225 -1.95 -13.10 -4.55
C LEU A 225 -2.64 -13.79 -3.39
N LEU A 226 -2.02 -13.71 -2.22
CA LEU A 226 -2.69 -13.78 -0.94
C LEU A 226 -2.86 -12.33 -0.47
N MET A 227 -4.07 -11.88 -0.23
CA MET A 227 -4.37 -10.54 0.27
C MET A 227 -4.98 -10.66 1.66
N ALA A 228 -4.70 -9.70 2.54
CA ALA A 228 -5.37 -9.59 3.83
C ALA A 228 -5.73 -8.14 4.11
N LEU A 229 -6.98 -7.92 4.51
CA LEU A 229 -7.52 -6.60 4.83
C LEU A 229 -7.95 -6.57 6.29
N SER A 230 -7.65 -5.47 6.97
CA SER A 230 -8.21 -5.13 8.26
C SER A 230 -9.14 -3.93 8.14
N THR A 231 -10.31 -3.99 8.77
CA THR A 231 -11.17 -2.82 9.02
C THR A 231 -10.60 -2.07 10.22
N CYS A 232 -10.01 -0.90 9.97
CA CYS A 232 -9.31 -0.14 11.00
C CYS A 232 -10.22 0.23 12.18
N PRO A 233 -9.81 0.01 13.44
CA PRO A 233 -10.64 0.36 14.59
C PRO A 233 -10.79 1.86 14.83
N GLY A 234 -10.02 2.69 14.13
CA GLY A 234 -10.21 4.14 14.06
C GLY A 234 -11.34 4.57 13.10
N GLY A 235 -12.01 3.62 12.44
CA GLY A 235 -13.16 3.90 11.60
C GLY A 235 -12.83 4.75 10.38
N ASP A 236 -13.51 5.89 10.27
CA ASP A 236 -13.23 6.93 9.28
C ASP A 236 -12.15 7.94 9.73
N LEU A 237 -11.57 7.78 10.92
CA LEU A 237 -10.59 8.70 11.54
C LEU A 237 -11.13 10.10 11.86
N SER A 238 -12.46 10.28 11.97
CA SER A 238 -13.05 11.51 12.53
C SER A 238 -12.93 11.61 14.05
N LEU A 239 -12.83 10.46 14.71
CA LEU A 239 -12.57 10.31 16.14
C LEU A 239 -11.38 9.35 16.23
N TRP A 240 -10.23 9.81 16.71
CA TRP A 240 -9.04 8.96 16.89
C TRP A 240 -8.24 9.39 18.11
N GLY A 241 -7.56 8.42 18.73
CA GLY A 241 -6.73 8.64 19.92
C GLY A 241 -6.10 7.34 20.42
N PHE A 242 -5.27 7.44 21.46
CA PHE A 242 -4.64 6.29 22.11
C PHE A 242 -5.31 6.00 23.47
N GLY A 243 -5.34 4.74 23.88
CA GLY A 243 -5.92 4.29 25.15
C GLY A 243 -7.43 4.01 25.11
N GLU A 244 -7.92 3.40 26.20
CA GLU A 244 -9.26 2.81 26.30
C GLU A 244 -10.40 3.82 26.07
N ASP A 245 -10.30 5.03 26.64
CA ASP A 245 -11.31 6.08 26.45
C ASP A 245 -11.51 6.45 24.97
N SER A 246 -10.42 6.43 24.19
CA SER A 246 -10.49 6.69 22.75
C SER A 246 -11.19 5.53 22.02
N GLU A 247 -10.99 4.30 22.46
CA GLU A 247 -11.54 3.09 21.83
C GLU A 247 -13.07 3.02 21.93
N GLU A 248 -13.64 3.51 23.03
CA GLU A 248 -15.10 3.59 23.22
C GLU A 248 -15.76 4.59 22.26
N GLU A 249 -15.06 5.67 21.91
CA GLU A 249 -15.55 6.67 20.96
C GLU A 249 -15.32 6.24 19.50
N MET A 250 -14.15 5.68 19.19
CA MET A 250 -13.79 5.23 17.84
C MET A 250 -14.75 4.19 17.26
N ILE A 251 -15.44 3.39 18.10
CA ILE A 251 -16.37 2.37 17.59
C ILE A 251 -17.55 3.00 16.85
N LYS A 252 -17.92 4.25 17.19
CA LYS A 252 -19.08 4.97 16.64
C LYS A 252 -18.87 5.37 15.18
N CYS A 253 -17.62 5.44 14.72
CA CYS A 253 -17.26 5.74 13.34
C CYS A 253 -16.74 4.52 12.57
N CYS A 254 -16.78 3.32 13.17
CA CYS A 254 -16.41 2.08 12.49
C CYS A 254 -17.56 1.55 11.63
N ARG A 255 -17.26 1.16 10.40
CA ARG A 255 -18.20 0.55 9.44
C ARG A 255 -17.54 -0.65 8.76
N PRO A 256 -18.30 -1.61 8.22
CA PRO A 256 -17.72 -2.73 7.50
C PRO A 256 -17.12 -2.30 6.15
N LEU A 257 -16.21 -3.13 5.61
CA LEU A 257 -15.74 -3.05 4.23
C LEU A 257 -16.22 -4.29 3.45
N LYS A 258 -16.53 -4.14 2.16
CA LYS A 258 -16.88 -5.28 1.29
C LYS A 258 -15.73 -5.57 0.33
N VAL A 259 -15.39 -6.85 0.19
CA VAL A 259 -14.44 -7.36 -0.80
C VAL A 259 -15.17 -8.23 -1.80
N GLU A 260 -14.88 -8.01 -3.07
CA GLU A 260 -15.38 -8.79 -4.21
C GLU A 260 -14.21 -9.16 -5.11
N VAL A 261 -14.10 -10.43 -5.49
CA VAL A 261 -13.09 -10.93 -6.42
C VAL A 261 -13.79 -11.39 -7.68
N TYR A 262 -13.34 -10.89 -8.83
CA TYR A 262 -13.88 -11.20 -10.14
C TYR A 262 -12.83 -11.85 -11.02
N ARG A 263 -13.27 -12.81 -11.84
CA ARG A 263 -12.50 -13.26 -13.01
C ARG A 263 -13.04 -12.59 -14.27
N LEU A 264 -12.19 -12.41 -15.27
CA LEU A 264 -12.65 -12.04 -16.60
C LEU A 264 -13.44 -13.20 -17.22
N LYS A 265 -14.57 -12.88 -17.86
CA LYS A 265 -15.46 -13.88 -18.46
C LYS A 265 -14.85 -14.53 -19.70
N ASP A 266 -14.10 -13.76 -20.51
CA ASP A 266 -13.20 -14.32 -21.53
C ASP A 266 -11.83 -14.60 -20.88
N GLU A 267 -11.58 -15.85 -20.50
CA GLU A 267 -10.31 -16.29 -19.89
C GLU A 267 -9.09 -16.06 -20.81
N THR A 268 -9.31 -15.90 -22.11
CA THR A 268 -8.25 -15.63 -23.09
C THR A 268 -8.01 -14.14 -23.34
N PHE A 269 -8.82 -13.25 -22.74
CA PHE A 269 -8.77 -11.80 -22.96
C PHE A 269 -7.37 -11.23 -22.70
N LEU A 270 -6.76 -11.57 -21.56
CA LEU A 270 -5.46 -11.05 -21.16
C LEU A 270 -4.37 -11.49 -22.15
N GLN A 271 -4.37 -12.75 -22.55
CA GLN A 271 -3.43 -13.29 -23.53
C GLN A 271 -3.57 -12.59 -24.89
N LYS A 272 -4.81 -12.46 -25.40
CA LYS A 272 -5.09 -11.75 -26.67
C LYS A 272 -4.69 -10.29 -26.63
N SER A 273 -4.77 -9.66 -25.46
CA SER A 273 -4.41 -8.26 -25.25
C SER A 273 -2.91 -8.06 -25.02
N GLY A 274 -2.12 -9.13 -25.03
CA GLY A 274 -0.67 -9.08 -24.81
C GLY A 274 -0.26 -8.84 -23.36
N TRP A 275 -1.21 -8.89 -22.41
CA TRP A 275 -0.88 -8.84 -20.99
C TRP A 275 -0.20 -10.13 -20.56
N LYS A 276 0.83 -9.99 -19.72
CA LYS A 276 1.51 -11.11 -19.07
C LYS A 276 1.96 -10.70 -17.67
N PRO A 277 1.97 -11.62 -16.69
CA PRO A 277 2.54 -11.36 -15.38
C PRO A 277 3.97 -10.85 -15.46
N ALA A 278 4.31 -9.89 -14.62
CA ALA A 278 5.68 -9.40 -14.51
C ALA A 278 6.62 -10.49 -13.96
N GLU A 279 7.82 -10.58 -14.52
CA GLU A 279 8.89 -11.44 -14.02
C GLU A 279 9.59 -10.80 -12.82
N VAL A 280 10.21 -11.63 -11.98
CA VAL A 280 11.07 -11.14 -10.88
C VAL A 280 12.27 -10.39 -11.45
N SER A 281 12.87 -9.52 -10.65
CA SER A 281 14.07 -8.77 -11.03
C SER A 281 15.16 -9.70 -11.55
N GLY A 282 15.65 -9.42 -12.77
CA GLY A 282 16.75 -10.16 -13.39
C GLY A 282 18.14 -9.85 -12.80
N TYR A 283 18.22 -9.13 -11.68
CA TYR A 283 19.50 -8.87 -11.04
C TYR A 283 20.12 -10.17 -10.53
N SER A 284 21.31 -10.48 -11.03
CA SER A 284 22.02 -11.74 -10.75
C SER A 284 22.38 -12.03 -9.28
N GLY A 285 22.15 -11.09 -8.36
CA GLY A 285 22.45 -11.30 -6.94
C GLY A 285 23.94 -11.44 -6.62
N ARG A 286 24.84 -11.09 -7.56
CA ARG A 286 26.29 -11.23 -7.34
C ARG A 286 26.86 -10.24 -6.32
N HIS A 287 26.18 -9.13 -6.06
CA HIS A 287 26.57 -8.11 -5.07
C HIS A 287 28.02 -7.60 -5.20
N GLY A 288 28.57 -7.63 -6.41
CA GLY A 288 29.97 -7.22 -6.63
C GLY A 288 30.99 -8.12 -5.91
N MET A 289 30.63 -9.35 -5.52
CA MET A 289 31.52 -10.29 -4.82
C MET A 289 32.70 -10.78 -5.69
N ASP A 290 32.73 -10.43 -6.97
CA ASP A 290 33.92 -10.55 -7.83
C ASP A 290 35.00 -9.49 -7.47
N VAL A 291 34.63 -8.45 -6.71
CA VAL A 291 35.49 -7.34 -6.25
C VAL A 291 35.13 -6.94 -4.79
N PRO A 292 35.23 -7.86 -3.82
CA PRO A 292 34.67 -7.66 -2.48
C PRO A 292 35.37 -6.56 -1.66
N LEU A 293 36.56 -6.10 -2.09
CA LEU A 293 37.34 -5.04 -1.44
C LEU A 293 37.41 -3.73 -2.25
N GLY A 294 36.61 -3.60 -3.32
CA GLY A 294 36.62 -2.43 -4.21
C GLY A 294 37.56 -2.58 -5.41
N GLU A 295 37.30 -1.82 -6.49
CA GLU A 295 38.16 -1.80 -7.67
C GLU A 295 39.56 -1.32 -7.24
N ASN A 296 40.58 -2.16 -7.42
CA ASN A 296 41.96 -1.71 -7.34
C ASN A 296 42.13 -0.63 -8.41
N ARG A 297 42.08 0.65 -8.01
CA ARG A 297 42.63 1.71 -8.84
C ARG A 297 44.12 1.43 -8.90
N GLU A 298 44.57 0.76 -9.95
CA GLU A 298 45.99 0.74 -10.29
C GLU A 298 46.44 2.21 -10.32
N GLU A 299 47.24 2.60 -9.34
CA GLU A 299 47.98 3.85 -9.37
C GLU A 299 48.82 3.77 -10.64
N LYS A 300 48.45 4.56 -11.65
CA LYS A 300 49.31 4.82 -12.78
C LYS A 300 50.59 5.45 -12.22
N ALA A 301 51.62 4.62 -12.10
CA ALA A 301 52.99 5.03 -11.84
C ALA A 301 53.48 6.02 -12.90
#